data_AF-X6FS89-F1
#
_entry.id   AF-X6FS89-F1
#
_cell.length_a   1.000
_cell.length_b   1.000
_cell.length_c   1.000
_cell.angle_alpha   90.00
_cell.angle_beta   90.00
_cell.angle_gamma   90.00
#
_symmetry.space_group_name_H-M   'P 1'
#
loop_
_entity.id
_entity.type
_entity.pdbx_description
1 polymer ?
#
loop_
_entity_poly.entity_id
_entity_poly.type
_entity_poly.pdbx_seq_one_letter_code
_entity_poly.pdbx_strand_id
1 'polypeptide(L)'
;MLLRQLVLDNRPPTAPADLYSSELLFTELLGHEFQRYFGGFANYFCQIEVLLFIRDPVDYACSKYQQAVKRDGYTGDIAMFFEHESMPSEVKRVIEFLNSIPKVVLTVFNYSACSDAVLQKTERWLGIVPGTLPLPPVSVINRSMTFPELEAQRMLNVELGPSGHLLSDFLCNELPLVRADDLRPSVERQSELWERLSPAISWVNDHIPETEHFSHRRDVREPTLRYEGTFTFSEAQFRLIMREFGRPHADARRILESYGDS
;
A
#
# COMPACT_ATOMS: atom_id res chain seq x y z
N MET A 1 7.79 -0.81 20.60
CA MET A 1 6.41 -0.70 21.10
C MET A 1 5.61 0.06 20.06
N LEU A 2 4.46 -0.44 19.63
CA LEU A 2 3.66 0.21 18.57
C LEU A 2 3.07 1.53 19.09
N LEU A 3 3.10 2.58 18.26
CA LEU A 3 2.52 3.90 18.58
C LEU A 3 1.07 3.78 19.07
N ARG A 4 0.28 2.90 18.46
CA ARG A 4 -1.07 2.55 18.94
C ARG A 4 -1.11 2.23 20.43
N GLN A 5 -0.23 1.36 20.92
CA GLN A 5 -0.26 0.96 22.33
C GLN A 5 0.11 2.13 23.24
N LEU A 6 1.07 2.96 22.84
CA LEU A 6 1.46 4.16 23.57
C LEU A 6 0.30 5.15 23.70
N VAL A 7 -0.43 5.36 22.60
CA VAL A 7 -1.58 6.25 22.53
C VAL A 7 -2.73 5.71 23.37
N LEU A 8 -3.05 4.41 23.26
CA LEU A 8 -4.15 3.78 24.00
C LEU A 8 -3.86 3.69 25.51
N ASP A 9 -2.62 3.40 25.89
CA ASP A 9 -2.21 3.36 27.30
C ASP A 9 -1.91 4.76 27.85
N ASN A 10 -1.95 5.80 27.01
CA ASN A 10 -1.59 7.17 27.34
C ASN A 10 -0.24 7.26 28.09
N ARG A 11 0.78 6.56 27.57
CA ARG A 11 2.11 6.50 28.20
C ARG A 11 2.93 7.73 27.81
N PRO A 12 3.71 8.31 28.74
CA PRO A 12 4.60 9.41 28.42
C PRO A 12 5.77 8.97 27.52
N PRO A 13 6.36 9.89 26.75
CA PRO A 13 7.56 9.63 25.96
C PRO A 13 8.74 9.24 26.85
N THR A 14 9.67 8.48 26.28
CA THR A 14 10.86 7.98 26.99
C THR A 14 12.11 8.82 26.76
N ALA A 15 12.08 9.71 25.78
CA ALA A 15 13.19 10.57 25.39
C ALA A 15 12.71 12.00 25.07
N PRO A 16 13.63 12.97 24.94
CA PRO A 16 13.30 14.33 24.52
C PRO A 16 12.68 14.41 23.12
N ALA A 17 12.99 13.43 22.26
CA ALA A 17 12.41 13.26 20.94
C ALA A 17 12.27 11.75 20.67
N ASP A 18 11.08 11.33 20.24
CA ASP A 18 10.79 9.95 19.85
C ASP A 18 10.36 9.94 18.37
N LEU A 19 10.84 8.95 17.61
CA LEU A 19 10.40 8.70 16.23
C LEU A 19 9.58 7.42 16.19
N TYR A 20 8.36 7.53 15.63
CA TYR A 20 7.46 6.41 15.43
C TYR A 20 7.20 6.22 13.94
N SER A 21 7.29 4.98 13.46
CA SER A 21 6.95 4.61 12.08
C SER A 21 6.22 3.28 12.08
N SER A 22 5.12 3.20 11.34
CA SER A 22 4.30 2.00 11.17
C SER A 22 3.52 2.10 9.87
N GLU A 23 3.53 1.02 9.08
CA GLU A 23 2.71 0.90 7.86
C GLU A 23 1.21 0.94 8.17
N LEU A 24 0.82 0.60 9.41
CA LEU A 24 -0.56 0.60 9.87
C LEU A 24 -1.03 1.97 10.39
N LEU A 25 -0.12 2.93 10.58
CA LEU A 25 -0.43 4.19 11.24
C LEU A 25 -1.55 4.98 10.52
N PHE A 26 -1.59 4.95 9.19
CA PHE A 26 -2.64 5.61 8.43
C PHE A 26 -4.04 5.06 8.77
N THR A 27 -4.16 3.73 8.86
CA THR A 27 -5.42 3.08 9.24
C THR A 27 -5.76 3.36 10.71
N GLU A 28 -4.77 3.39 11.59
CA GLU A 28 -4.96 3.75 12.99
C GLU A 28 -5.49 5.19 13.14
N LEU A 29 -4.96 6.14 12.37
CA LEU A 29 -5.41 7.54 12.35
C LEU A 29 -6.87 7.71 11.90
N LEU A 30 -7.42 6.77 11.13
CA LEU A 30 -8.83 6.75 10.75
C LEU A 30 -9.74 6.15 11.83
N GLY A 31 -9.17 5.44 12.80
CA GLY A 31 -9.91 4.75 13.86
C GLY A 31 -10.38 5.69 14.97
N HIS A 32 -11.69 5.67 15.25
CA HIS A 32 -12.30 6.51 16.29
C HIS A 32 -11.65 6.37 17.67
N GLU A 33 -11.25 5.15 18.04
CA GLU A 33 -10.58 4.90 19.32
C GLU A 33 -9.24 5.64 19.39
N PHE A 34 -8.39 5.50 18.38
CA PHE A 34 -7.10 6.18 18.32
C PHE A 34 -7.28 7.70 18.35
N GLN A 35 -8.19 8.24 17.52
CA GLN A 35 -8.47 9.68 17.48
C GLN A 35 -8.88 10.23 18.84
N ARG A 36 -9.71 9.49 19.58
CA ARG A 36 -10.17 9.87 20.92
C ARG A 36 -9.03 10.00 21.92
N TYR A 37 -8.05 9.10 21.90
CA TYR A 37 -6.94 9.10 22.85
C TYR A 37 -5.74 9.94 22.41
N PHE A 38 -5.57 10.15 21.11
CA PHE A 38 -4.41 10.84 20.56
C PHE A 38 -4.31 12.30 21.03
N GLY A 39 -5.43 13.00 21.24
CA GLY A 39 -5.42 14.35 21.82
C GLY A 39 -4.88 14.40 23.25
N GLY A 40 -5.13 13.35 24.05
CA GLY A 40 -4.55 13.20 25.39
C GLY A 40 -3.05 12.92 25.31
N PHE A 41 -2.66 11.98 24.46
CA PHE A 41 -1.26 11.64 24.19
C PHE A 41 -0.45 12.85 23.69
N ALA A 42 -1.05 13.68 22.83
CA ALA A 42 -0.42 14.89 22.29
C ALA A 42 -0.05 15.93 23.37
N ASN A 43 -0.64 15.86 24.56
CA ASN A 43 -0.29 16.75 25.65
C ASN A 43 1.07 16.44 26.27
N TYR A 44 1.61 15.24 26.08
CA TYR A 44 2.97 14.91 26.51
C TYR A 44 4.07 15.58 25.68
N PHE A 45 3.72 16.14 24.52
CA PHE A 45 4.67 16.75 23.61
C PHE A 45 4.45 18.25 23.55
N CYS A 46 5.55 18.98 23.31
CA CYS A 46 5.47 20.41 22.95
C CYS A 46 4.97 20.57 21.51
N GLN A 47 5.39 19.66 20.63
CA GLN A 47 5.07 19.63 19.21
C GLN A 47 5.10 18.17 18.73
N ILE A 48 4.22 17.82 17.79
CA ILE A 48 4.22 16.55 17.08
C ILE A 48 4.40 16.87 15.61
N GLU A 49 5.43 16.33 14.99
CA GLU A 49 5.62 16.43 13.55
C GLU A 49 5.15 15.13 12.90
N VAL A 50 4.33 15.26 11.86
CA VAL A 50 3.80 14.12 11.10
C VAL A 50 4.23 14.25 9.66
N LEU A 51 4.87 13.21 9.13
CA LEU A 51 5.18 13.05 7.73
C LEU A 51 4.18 12.08 7.09
N LEU A 52 3.40 12.56 6.13
CA LEU A 52 2.41 11.76 5.40
C LEU A 52 2.80 11.66 3.92
N PHE A 53 3.05 10.44 3.45
CA PHE A 53 3.13 10.16 2.02
C PHE A 53 1.75 9.76 1.49
N ILE A 54 1.22 10.53 0.55
CA ILE A 54 0.02 10.20 -0.24
C ILE A 54 0.43 9.68 -1.60
N ARG A 55 -0.49 9.14 -2.38
CA ARG A 55 -0.22 8.62 -3.73
C ARG A 55 -1.37 8.94 -4.65
N ASP A 56 -1.11 9.11 -5.94
CA ASP A 56 -2.20 9.38 -6.87
C ASP A 56 -3.25 8.24 -6.86
N PRO A 57 -4.55 8.58 -7.01
CA PRO A 57 -5.65 7.64 -6.77
C PRO A 57 -5.58 6.33 -7.57
N VAL A 58 -5.31 6.37 -8.88
CA VAL A 58 -5.25 5.18 -9.74
C VAL A 58 -4.03 4.35 -9.40
N ASP A 59 -2.85 4.97 -9.31
CA ASP A 59 -1.62 4.29 -8.90
C ASP A 59 -1.75 3.61 -7.53
N TYR A 60 -2.40 4.28 -6.57
CA TYR A 60 -2.72 3.72 -5.27
C TYR A 60 -3.70 2.55 -5.38
N ALA A 61 -4.81 2.71 -6.10
CA ALA A 61 -5.83 1.67 -6.28
C ALA A 61 -5.23 0.40 -6.91
N CYS A 62 -4.38 0.54 -7.94
CA CYS A 62 -3.69 -0.58 -8.58
C CYS A 62 -2.77 -1.30 -7.59
N SER A 63 -2.01 -0.55 -6.79
CA SER A 63 -1.12 -1.11 -5.78
C SER A 63 -1.89 -1.84 -4.68
N LYS A 64 -3.01 -1.27 -4.23
CA LYS A 64 -3.87 -1.84 -3.18
C LYS A 64 -4.61 -3.08 -3.68
N TYR A 65 -5.12 -3.08 -4.91
CA TYR A 65 -5.69 -4.26 -5.56
C TYR A 65 -4.70 -5.43 -5.56
N GLN A 66 -3.45 -5.19 -5.97
CA GLN A 66 -2.42 -6.23 -5.94
C GLN A 66 -2.17 -6.76 -4.54
N GLN A 67 -2.13 -5.90 -3.52
CA GLN A 67 -1.99 -6.37 -2.13
C GLN A 67 -3.21 -7.16 -1.66
N ALA A 68 -4.42 -6.73 -2.02
CA ALA A 68 -5.66 -7.43 -1.69
C ALA A 68 -5.69 -8.85 -2.29
N VAL A 69 -5.23 -9.03 -3.54
CA VAL A 69 -5.11 -10.37 -4.14
C VAL A 69 -3.99 -11.17 -3.46
N LYS A 70 -2.82 -10.56 -3.20
CA LYS A 70 -1.66 -11.25 -2.61
C LYS A 70 -1.86 -11.68 -1.15
N ARG A 71 -2.52 -10.86 -0.34
CA ARG A 71 -2.55 -11.00 1.13
C ARG A 71 -3.93 -11.31 1.66
N ASP A 72 -4.96 -10.66 1.10
CA ASP A 72 -6.31 -10.67 1.67
C ASP A 72 -7.24 -11.65 0.96
N GLY A 73 -6.77 -12.34 -0.08
CA GLY A 73 -7.55 -13.33 -0.80
C GLY A 73 -8.59 -12.76 -1.75
N TYR A 74 -8.41 -11.52 -2.22
CA TYR A 74 -9.36 -10.90 -3.16
C TYR A 74 -9.45 -11.71 -4.47
N THR A 75 -10.68 -11.88 -4.96
CA THR A 75 -11.00 -12.73 -6.14
C THR A 75 -11.61 -11.96 -7.31
N GLY A 76 -12.13 -10.75 -7.07
CA GLY A 76 -12.69 -9.89 -8.12
C GLY A 76 -11.60 -9.34 -9.05
N ASP A 77 -12.02 -8.77 -10.18
CA ASP A 77 -11.07 -8.07 -11.06
C ASP A 77 -10.76 -6.65 -10.56
N ILE A 78 -9.77 -6.02 -11.21
CA ILE A 78 -9.32 -4.66 -10.86
C ILE A 78 -10.39 -3.59 -11.13
N ALA A 79 -11.27 -3.78 -12.12
CA ALA A 79 -12.32 -2.81 -12.42
C ALA A 79 -13.38 -2.80 -11.30
N MET A 80 -13.81 -3.98 -10.83
CA MET A 80 -14.68 -4.10 -9.65
C MET A 80 -14.02 -3.52 -8.40
N PHE A 81 -12.70 -3.71 -8.23
CA PHE A 81 -11.99 -3.14 -7.10
C PHE A 81 -12.05 -1.60 -7.09
N PHE A 82 -11.96 -0.98 -8.26
CA PHE A 82 -12.01 0.49 -8.41
C PHE A 82 -13.37 1.09 -8.00
N GLU A 83 -14.46 0.34 -8.02
CA GLU A 83 -15.78 0.84 -7.64
C GLU A 83 -15.87 1.22 -6.15
N HIS A 84 -15.06 0.57 -5.31
CA HIS A 84 -15.07 0.75 -3.85
C HIS A 84 -13.92 1.59 -3.32
N GLU A 85 -13.00 2.04 -4.18
CA GLU A 85 -11.83 2.77 -3.72
C GLU A 85 -12.20 4.19 -3.24
N SER A 86 -11.65 4.59 -2.09
CA SER A 86 -12.01 5.82 -1.37
C SER A 86 -10.83 6.61 -0.81
N MET A 87 -9.59 6.22 -1.11
CA MET A 87 -8.39 6.76 -0.44
C MET A 87 -8.31 8.30 -0.37
N PRO A 88 -8.62 9.11 -1.40
CA PRO A 88 -8.58 10.57 -1.24
C PRO A 88 -9.52 11.10 -0.15
N SER A 89 -10.67 10.44 0.07
CA SER A 89 -11.57 10.77 1.18
C SER A 89 -10.98 10.37 2.54
N GLU A 90 -10.23 9.28 2.60
CA GLU A 90 -9.50 8.86 3.80
C GLU A 90 -8.34 9.82 4.11
N VAL A 91 -7.57 10.22 3.11
CA VAL A 91 -6.51 11.23 3.23
C VAL A 91 -7.09 12.54 3.75
N LYS A 92 -8.20 13.01 3.17
CA LYS A 92 -8.92 14.18 3.66
C LYS A 92 -9.23 14.07 5.16
N ARG A 93 -9.84 12.95 5.59
CA ARG A 93 -10.19 12.73 7.00
C ARG A 93 -8.97 12.73 7.92
N VAL A 94 -7.85 12.16 7.48
CA VAL A 94 -6.59 12.18 8.25
C VAL A 94 -6.05 13.60 8.37
N ILE A 95 -6.02 14.36 7.27
CA ILE A 95 -5.58 15.77 7.28
C ILE A 95 -6.47 16.61 8.20
N GLU A 96 -7.80 16.50 8.09
CA GLU A 96 -8.75 17.20 8.95
C GLU A 96 -8.52 16.87 10.43
N PHE A 97 -8.36 15.59 10.76
CA PHE A 97 -8.09 15.14 12.13
C PHE A 97 -6.78 15.71 12.67
N LEU A 98 -5.67 15.57 11.92
CA LEU A 98 -4.37 16.05 12.36
C LEU A 98 -4.33 17.58 12.51
N ASN A 99 -4.91 18.32 11.55
CA ASN A 99 -5.00 19.78 11.61
C ASN A 99 -5.91 20.29 12.73
N SER A 100 -6.82 19.46 13.26
CA SER A 100 -7.66 19.83 14.41
C SER A 100 -6.87 19.90 15.73
N ILE A 101 -5.63 19.43 15.76
CA ILE A 101 -4.80 19.36 16.96
C ILE A 101 -3.73 20.46 16.90
N PRO A 102 -3.79 21.51 17.75
CA PRO A 102 -2.92 22.69 17.62
C PRO A 102 -1.41 22.45 17.67
N LYS A 103 -0.97 21.34 18.28
CA LYS A 103 0.46 20.98 18.42
C LYS A 103 0.99 20.12 17.28
N VAL A 104 0.13 19.72 16.34
CA VAL A 104 0.52 18.87 15.22
C VAL A 104 0.94 19.73 14.04
N VAL A 105 2.12 19.45 13.50
CA VAL A 105 2.62 20.02 12.25
C VAL A 105 2.65 18.90 11.22
N LEU A 106 1.81 19.00 10.20
CA LEU A 106 1.70 18.02 9.14
C LEU A 106 2.50 18.43 7.90
N THR A 107 3.38 17.55 7.43
CA THR A 107 4.04 17.64 6.13
C THR A 107 3.51 16.53 5.23
N VAL A 108 3.03 16.89 4.04
CA VAL A 108 2.50 15.94 3.06
C VAL A 108 3.39 15.92 1.82
N PHE A 109 3.73 14.71 1.36
CA PHE A 109 4.39 14.49 0.06
C PHE A 109 3.58 13.49 -0.77
N ASN A 110 3.54 13.69 -2.08
CA ASN A 110 2.94 12.74 -3.00
C ASN A 110 4.00 11.79 -3.54
N TYR A 111 3.97 10.55 -3.07
CA TYR A 111 4.86 9.47 -3.47
C TYR A 111 4.87 9.26 -5.00
N SER A 112 3.73 9.41 -5.69
CA SER A 112 3.70 9.30 -7.16
C SER A 112 4.56 10.37 -7.85
N ALA A 113 4.75 11.53 -7.20
CA ALA A 113 5.58 12.62 -7.72
C ALA A 113 7.06 12.51 -7.32
N CYS A 114 7.40 11.74 -6.29
CA CYS A 114 8.73 11.76 -5.68
C CYS A 114 9.25 10.39 -5.19
N SER A 115 8.78 9.31 -5.81
CA SER A 115 9.16 7.93 -5.46
C SER A 115 10.67 7.67 -5.46
N ASP A 116 11.44 8.41 -6.24
CA ASP A 116 12.91 8.36 -6.35
C ASP A 116 13.63 9.24 -5.31
N ALA A 117 12.91 10.13 -4.62
CA ALA A 117 13.46 11.11 -3.67
C ALA A 117 12.90 10.94 -2.24
N VAL A 118 12.26 9.80 -1.93
CA VAL A 118 11.63 9.56 -0.61
C VAL A 118 12.61 9.69 0.54
N LEU A 119 13.81 9.12 0.42
CA LEU A 119 14.84 9.21 1.46
C LEU A 119 15.29 10.66 1.67
N GLN A 120 15.59 11.38 0.59
CA GLN A 120 15.99 12.79 0.66
C GLN A 120 14.90 13.67 1.31
N LYS A 121 13.64 13.46 0.95
CA LYS A 121 12.50 14.17 1.55
C LYS A 121 12.35 13.84 3.03
N THR A 122 12.56 12.57 3.42
CA THR A 122 12.52 12.13 4.82
C THR A 122 13.66 12.72 5.63
N GLU A 123 14.90 12.73 5.12
CA GLU A 123 16.06 13.34 5.78
C GLU A 123 15.86 14.84 5.99
N ARG A 124 15.36 15.54 4.97
CA ARG A 124 15.03 16.95 5.05
C ARG A 124 13.96 17.22 6.11
N TRP A 125 12.92 16.39 6.18
CA TRP A 125 11.87 16.51 7.19
C TRP A 125 12.41 16.24 8.60
N LEU A 126 13.26 15.22 8.77
CA LEU A 126 13.94 14.93 10.04
C LEU A 126 14.97 16.00 10.45
N GLY A 127 15.32 16.94 9.57
CA GLY A 127 16.35 17.94 9.82
C GLY A 127 17.76 17.36 9.93
N ILE A 128 18.02 16.19 9.34
CA ILE A 128 19.33 15.54 9.34
C ILE A 128 20.09 15.79 8.03
N VAL A 129 21.40 15.55 8.05
CA VAL A 129 22.26 15.76 6.88
C VAL A 129 21.84 14.82 5.74
N PRO A 130 21.74 15.28 4.48
CA PRO A 130 21.44 14.41 3.35
C PRO A 130 22.45 13.25 3.22
N GLY A 131 21.95 12.04 2.96
CA GLY A 131 22.75 10.81 2.89
C GLY A 131 23.07 10.16 4.25
N THR A 132 22.42 10.60 5.33
CA THR A 132 22.53 9.96 6.66
C THR A 132 21.77 8.64 6.72
N LEU A 133 20.60 8.55 6.08
CA LEU A 133 19.81 7.32 6.03
C LEU A 133 20.44 6.35 5.02
N PRO A 134 20.73 5.10 5.41
CA PRO A 134 21.35 4.15 4.50
C PRO A 134 20.38 3.75 3.40
N LEU A 135 20.90 3.63 2.17
CA LEU A 135 20.16 2.99 1.10
C LEU A 135 19.95 1.51 1.44
N PRO A 136 18.74 0.96 1.20
CA PRO A 136 18.53 -0.47 1.38
C PRO A 136 19.43 -1.26 0.42
N PRO A 137 19.90 -2.46 0.83
CA PRO A 137 20.80 -3.29 0.01
C PRO A 137 20.13 -3.79 -1.28
N VAL A 138 18.80 -3.82 -1.30
CA VAL A 138 17.98 -4.09 -2.47
C VAL A 138 17.08 -2.91 -2.73
N SER A 139 16.97 -2.49 -3.99
CA SER A 139 16.11 -1.36 -4.38
C SER A 139 14.62 -1.68 -4.30
N VAL A 140 14.24 -2.97 -4.21
CA VAL A 140 12.85 -3.42 -4.20
C VAL A 140 12.66 -4.46 -3.08
N ILE A 141 12.07 -4.04 -1.96
CA ILE A 141 11.79 -4.91 -0.80
C ILE A 141 10.39 -5.55 -0.91
N ASN A 142 9.47 -4.95 -1.66
CA ASN A 142 8.09 -5.41 -1.81
C ASN A 142 7.66 -5.33 -3.27
N ARG A 143 8.21 -6.21 -4.12
CA ARG A 143 7.85 -6.17 -5.54
C ARG A 143 6.38 -6.48 -5.76
N SER A 144 5.77 -5.74 -6.69
CA SER A 144 4.51 -6.13 -7.31
C SER A 144 4.68 -7.43 -8.12
N MET A 145 3.56 -8.10 -8.39
CA MET A 145 3.55 -9.31 -9.22
C MET A 145 3.47 -8.94 -10.70
N THR A 146 3.91 -9.84 -11.58
CA THR A 146 3.54 -9.78 -13.00
C THR A 146 2.05 -10.10 -13.15
N PHE A 147 1.48 -9.81 -14.31
CA PHE A 147 0.08 -10.12 -14.59
C PHE A 147 -0.22 -11.63 -14.51
N PRO A 148 0.55 -12.52 -15.16
CA PRO A 148 0.41 -13.98 -15.00
C PRO A 148 0.47 -14.44 -13.55
N GLU A 149 1.42 -13.91 -12.77
CA GLU A 149 1.58 -14.24 -11.36
C GLU A 149 0.32 -13.85 -10.56
N LEU A 150 -0.17 -12.62 -10.75
CA LEU A 150 -1.31 -12.12 -9.99
C LEU A 150 -2.60 -12.87 -10.36
N GLU A 151 -2.84 -13.13 -11.65
CA GLU A 151 -4.01 -13.91 -12.08
C GLU A 151 -3.96 -15.34 -11.56
N ALA A 152 -2.80 -15.98 -11.55
CA ALA A 152 -2.64 -17.30 -10.93
C ALA A 152 -2.97 -17.25 -9.42
N GLN A 153 -2.48 -16.25 -8.69
CA GLN A 153 -2.83 -16.06 -7.28
C GLN A 153 -4.33 -15.83 -7.09
N ARG A 154 -4.95 -15.01 -7.95
CA ARG A 154 -6.39 -14.72 -7.89
C ARG A 154 -7.22 -15.99 -8.09
N MET A 155 -6.83 -16.87 -9.03
CA MET A 155 -7.48 -18.17 -9.22
C MET A 155 -7.28 -19.10 -8.03
N LEU A 156 -6.07 -19.15 -7.44
CA LEU A 156 -5.86 -19.90 -6.20
C LEU A 156 -6.74 -19.37 -5.06
N ASN A 157 -6.97 -18.05 -4.98
CA ASN A 157 -7.88 -17.47 -4.00
C ASN A 157 -9.33 -17.90 -4.20
N VAL A 158 -9.78 -18.08 -5.44
CA VAL A 158 -11.12 -18.59 -5.76
C VAL A 158 -11.30 -20.02 -5.24
N GLU A 159 -10.31 -20.88 -5.47
CA GLU A 159 -10.39 -22.31 -5.13
C GLU A 159 -10.11 -22.62 -3.65
N LEU A 160 -9.20 -21.86 -3.02
CA LEU A 160 -8.63 -22.18 -1.71
C LEU A 160 -8.89 -21.11 -0.64
N GLY A 161 -9.51 -19.97 -0.99
CA GLY A 161 -9.53 -18.78 -0.15
C GLY A 161 -8.16 -18.10 -0.06
N PRO A 162 -7.93 -17.21 0.92
CA PRO A 162 -6.67 -16.46 1.03
C PRO A 162 -5.43 -17.36 1.03
N SER A 163 -4.69 -17.37 -0.08
CA SER A 163 -3.64 -18.36 -0.36
C SER A 163 -2.30 -17.73 -0.76
N GLY A 164 -2.05 -16.49 -0.36
CA GLY A 164 -0.82 -15.75 -0.69
C GLY A 164 0.49 -16.47 -0.33
N HIS A 165 0.47 -17.21 0.79
CA HIS A 165 1.60 -18.00 1.25
C HIS A 165 1.94 -19.19 0.33
N LEU A 166 1.00 -19.61 -0.53
CA LEU A 166 1.18 -20.71 -1.48
C LEU A 166 1.73 -20.27 -2.85
N LEU A 167 1.81 -18.97 -3.15
CA LEU A 167 2.35 -18.50 -4.42
C LEU A 167 3.02 -17.13 -4.34
N SER A 168 2.27 -16.07 -4.00
CA SER A 168 2.78 -14.70 -3.98
C SER A 168 4.03 -14.51 -3.13
N ASP A 169 4.06 -15.07 -1.92
CA ASP A 169 5.11 -14.79 -0.95
C ASP A 169 6.48 -15.24 -1.43
N PHE A 170 6.60 -16.47 -1.94
CA PHE A 170 7.88 -16.95 -2.43
C PHE A 170 8.28 -16.27 -3.74
N LEU A 171 7.33 -15.99 -4.64
CA LEU A 171 7.66 -15.30 -5.89
C LEU A 171 8.23 -13.92 -5.61
N CYS A 172 7.59 -13.15 -4.73
CA CYS A 172 8.04 -11.83 -4.35
C CYS A 172 9.39 -11.85 -3.61
N ASN A 173 9.60 -12.82 -2.72
CA ASN A 173 10.81 -12.89 -1.89
C ASN A 173 12.03 -13.48 -2.62
N GLU A 174 11.83 -14.51 -3.44
CA GLU A 174 12.94 -15.25 -4.09
C GLU A 174 13.29 -14.71 -5.48
N LEU A 175 12.37 -13.98 -6.13
CA LEU A 175 12.59 -13.38 -7.44
C LEU A 175 12.41 -11.84 -7.40
N PRO A 176 13.11 -11.10 -6.52
CA PRO A 176 12.88 -9.66 -6.32
C PRO A 176 13.20 -8.81 -7.56
N LEU A 177 14.00 -9.34 -8.49
CA LEU A 177 14.42 -8.66 -9.72
C LEU A 177 13.45 -8.83 -10.89
N VAL A 178 12.43 -9.69 -10.76
CA VAL A 178 11.38 -9.80 -11.78
C VAL A 178 10.59 -8.49 -11.78
N ARG A 179 10.62 -7.80 -12.92
CA ARG A 179 9.91 -6.54 -13.10
C ARG A 179 8.41 -6.81 -13.07
N ALA A 180 7.71 -6.15 -12.16
CA ALA A 180 6.26 -6.17 -12.13
C ALA A 180 5.66 -5.48 -13.36
N ASP A 181 4.47 -5.93 -13.73
CA ASP A 181 3.71 -5.28 -14.79
C ASP A 181 2.88 -4.11 -14.25
N ASP A 182 2.57 -3.15 -15.12
CA ASP A 182 1.68 -2.05 -14.82
C ASP A 182 0.22 -2.47 -15.04
N LEU A 183 -0.37 -3.03 -13.99
CA LEU A 183 -1.75 -3.51 -13.97
C LEU A 183 -2.72 -2.36 -13.74
N ARG A 184 -3.37 -1.92 -14.82
CA ARG A 184 -4.41 -0.89 -14.78
C ARG A 184 -5.65 -1.35 -15.55
N PRO A 185 -6.86 -0.91 -15.15
CA PRO A 185 -8.03 -1.06 -16.00
C PRO A 185 -7.95 -0.09 -17.20
N SER A 186 -8.99 -0.07 -18.04
CA SER A 186 -9.04 0.87 -19.17
C SER A 186 -9.01 2.33 -18.70
N VAL A 187 -8.61 3.24 -19.59
CA VAL A 187 -8.55 4.68 -19.29
C VAL A 187 -9.92 5.21 -18.85
N GLU A 188 -11.01 4.70 -19.43
CA GLU A 188 -12.38 5.08 -19.05
C GLU A 188 -12.64 4.76 -17.57
N ARG A 189 -12.29 3.56 -17.10
CA ARG A 189 -12.45 3.17 -15.69
C ARG A 189 -11.55 3.96 -14.75
N GLN A 190 -10.35 4.32 -15.20
CA GLN A 190 -9.46 5.20 -14.43
C GLN A 190 -10.05 6.61 -14.28
N SER A 191 -10.61 7.17 -15.37
CA SER A 191 -11.27 8.48 -15.35
C SER A 191 -12.54 8.48 -14.50
N GLU A 192 -13.36 7.42 -14.56
CA GLU A 192 -14.54 7.26 -13.69
C GLU A 192 -14.17 7.29 -12.20
N LEU A 193 -13.08 6.63 -11.81
CA LEU A 193 -12.54 6.69 -10.45
C LEU A 193 -12.16 8.14 -10.07
N TRP A 194 -11.44 8.82 -10.96
CA TRP A 194 -11.03 10.22 -10.75
C TRP A 194 -12.20 11.17 -10.58
N GLU A 195 -13.19 11.08 -11.45
CA GLU A 195 -14.40 11.92 -11.41
C GLU A 195 -15.16 11.69 -10.10
N ARG A 196 -15.36 10.43 -9.71
CA ARG A 196 -16.03 10.07 -8.45
C ARG A 196 -15.30 10.61 -7.22
N LEU A 197 -13.97 10.61 -7.25
CA LEU A 197 -13.13 11.08 -6.14
C LEU A 197 -12.81 12.58 -6.22
N SER A 198 -13.20 13.28 -7.29
CA SER A 198 -12.84 14.67 -7.55
C SER A 198 -13.15 15.64 -6.41
N PRO A 199 -14.24 15.53 -5.62
CA PRO A 199 -14.48 16.45 -4.51
C PRO A 199 -13.44 16.31 -3.40
N ALA A 200 -13.04 15.07 -3.07
CA ALA A 200 -12.01 14.81 -2.06
C ALA A 200 -10.62 15.19 -2.58
N ILE A 201 -10.34 14.93 -3.86
CA ILE A 201 -9.07 15.30 -4.50
C ILE A 201 -8.88 16.82 -4.51
N SER A 202 -9.88 17.58 -4.94
CA SER A 202 -9.82 19.05 -4.93
C SER A 202 -9.55 19.56 -3.52
N TRP A 203 -10.28 19.05 -2.53
CA TRP A 203 -10.09 19.44 -1.14
C TRP A 203 -8.66 19.14 -0.68
N VAL A 204 -8.12 17.95 -0.94
CA VAL A 204 -6.75 17.60 -0.52
C VAL A 204 -5.73 18.51 -1.19
N ASN A 205 -5.86 18.76 -2.50
CA ASN A 205 -4.96 19.65 -3.24
C ASN A 205 -4.97 21.08 -2.68
N ASP A 206 -6.12 21.61 -2.25
CA ASP A 206 -6.22 22.93 -1.64
C ASP A 206 -5.48 23.04 -0.29
N HIS A 207 -5.13 21.90 0.34
CA HIS A 207 -4.52 21.83 1.67
C HIS A 207 -3.07 21.33 1.65
N ILE A 208 -2.48 21.09 0.48
CA ILE A 208 -1.09 20.63 0.34
C ILE A 208 -0.34 21.46 -0.72
N PRO A 209 1.01 21.45 -0.71
CA PRO A 209 1.78 22.19 -1.70
C PRO A 209 1.47 21.75 -3.14
N GLU A 210 1.48 22.69 -4.09
CA GLU A 210 1.17 22.44 -5.50
C GLU A 210 2.02 21.33 -6.12
N THR A 211 3.29 21.24 -5.75
CA THR A 211 4.21 20.19 -6.23
C THR A 211 3.80 18.79 -5.77
N GLU A 212 2.96 18.69 -4.75
CA GLU A 212 2.49 17.45 -4.14
C GLU A 212 1.01 17.16 -4.49
N HIS A 213 0.39 17.97 -5.36
CA HIS A 213 -0.99 17.74 -5.80
C HIS A 213 -1.16 16.35 -6.42
N PHE A 214 -2.34 15.76 -6.19
CA PHE A 214 -2.82 14.69 -7.04
C PHE A 214 -2.94 15.20 -8.48
N SER A 215 -2.43 14.42 -9.44
CA SER A 215 -2.36 14.86 -10.85
C SER A 215 -2.99 13.85 -11.80
N HIS A 216 -4.14 14.20 -12.38
CA HIS A 216 -4.81 13.38 -13.40
C HIS A 216 -3.89 13.06 -14.58
N ARG A 217 -3.09 14.04 -15.03
CA ARG A 217 -2.16 13.88 -16.17
C ARG A 217 -1.07 12.85 -15.90
N ARG A 218 -0.60 12.75 -14.64
CA ARG A 218 0.41 11.78 -14.22
C ARG A 218 -0.21 10.40 -14.00
N ASP A 219 -1.42 10.38 -13.45
CA ASP A 219 -2.03 9.17 -12.90
C ASP A 219 -2.81 8.35 -13.94
N VAL A 220 -3.66 8.99 -14.75
CA VAL A 220 -4.47 8.31 -15.77
C VAL A 220 -3.62 8.02 -17.01
N ARG A 221 -3.46 6.73 -17.34
CA ARG A 221 -2.55 6.25 -18.39
C ARG A 221 -3.11 5.02 -19.10
N GLU A 222 -2.74 4.86 -20.37
CA GLU A 222 -3.06 3.65 -21.13
C GLU A 222 -2.50 2.40 -20.42
N PRO A 223 -3.29 1.32 -20.26
CA PRO A 223 -2.77 0.06 -19.76
C PRO A 223 -1.72 -0.49 -20.73
N THR A 224 -0.55 -0.84 -20.19
CA THR A 224 0.56 -1.37 -21.00
C THR A 224 0.37 -2.83 -21.40
N LEU A 225 -0.45 -3.56 -20.64
CA LEU A 225 -0.75 -4.97 -20.88
C LEU A 225 -2.09 -5.15 -21.57
N ARG A 226 -2.11 -6.07 -22.53
CA ARG A 226 -3.33 -6.63 -23.12
C ARG A 226 -3.27 -8.14 -22.95
N TYR A 227 -4.32 -8.72 -22.37
CA TYR A 227 -4.41 -10.18 -22.29
C TYR A 227 -4.73 -10.73 -23.68
N GLU A 228 -3.79 -11.49 -24.24
CA GLU A 228 -3.92 -12.11 -25.57
C GLU A 228 -4.34 -13.59 -25.48
N GLY A 229 -4.92 -14.01 -24.35
CA GLY A 229 -5.40 -15.39 -24.18
C GLY A 229 -4.34 -16.39 -23.67
N THR A 230 -3.11 -15.94 -23.42
CA THR A 230 -2.04 -16.78 -22.85
C THR A 230 -1.29 -16.07 -21.73
N PHE A 231 -0.94 -16.83 -20.69
CA PHE A 231 -0.09 -16.38 -19.60
C PHE A 231 1.32 -16.93 -19.77
N THR A 232 2.32 -16.05 -19.68
CA THR A 232 3.72 -16.43 -19.84
C THR A 232 4.48 -16.26 -18.53
N PHE A 233 5.18 -17.31 -18.11
CA PHE A 233 6.10 -17.26 -16.98
C PHE A 233 7.52 -17.41 -17.51
N SER A 234 8.47 -16.68 -16.93
CA SER A 234 9.88 -16.95 -17.14
C SER A 234 10.23 -18.34 -16.60
N GLU A 235 11.32 -18.92 -17.11
CA GLU A 235 11.82 -20.21 -16.64
C GLU A 235 12.07 -20.21 -15.12
N ALA A 236 12.61 -19.11 -14.58
CA ALA A 236 12.86 -18.96 -13.15
C ALA A 236 11.56 -18.99 -12.32
N GLN A 237 10.52 -18.27 -12.76
CA GLN A 237 9.20 -18.29 -12.13
C GLN A 237 8.60 -19.70 -12.19
N PHE A 238 8.61 -20.34 -13.36
CA PHE A 238 8.03 -21.67 -13.52
C PHE A 238 8.76 -22.72 -12.68
N ARG A 239 10.10 -22.71 -12.66
CA ARG A 239 10.91 -23.59 -11.79
C ARG A 239 10.56 -23.40 -10.32
N LEU A 240 10.41 -22.15 -9.86
CA LEU A 240 10.07 -21.84 -8.49
C LEU A 240 8.67 -22.33 -8.12
N ILE A 241 7.68 -22.08 -9.00
CA ILE A 241 6.31 -22.61 -8.86
C ILE A 241 6.36 -24.14 -8.73
N MET A 242 6.99 -24.85 -9.67
CA MET A 242 7.09 -26.31 -9.62
C MET A 242 7.81 -26.83 -8.37
N ARG A 243 8.84 -26.12 -7.91
CA ARG A 243 9.56 -26.45 -6.68
C ARG A 243 8.65 -26.35 -5.46
N GLU A 244 7.86 -25.29 -5.33
CA GLU A 244 7.00 -25.09 -4.17
C GLU A 244 5.77 -26.00 -4.21
N PHE A 245 5.12 -26.19 -5.36
CA PHE A 245 3.99 -27.12 -5.47
C PHE A 245 4.41 -28.60 -5.43
N GLY A 246 5.67 -28.91 -5.77
CA GLY A 246 6.22 -30.26 -5.67
C GLY A 246 6.65 -30.66 -4.26
N ARG A 247 6.72 -29.72 -3.31
CA ARG A 247 6.99 -30.06 -1.91
C ARG A 247 5.76 -30.71 -1.30
N PRO A 248 5.93 -31.78 -0.50
CA PRO A 248 4.82 -32.33 0.26
C PRO A 248 4.38 -31.29 1.30
N HIS A 249 3.33 -30.53 0.97
CA HIS A 249 2.69 -29.63 1.92
C HIS A 249 1.73 -30.44 2.78
N ALA A 250 1.88 -30.32 4.11
CA ALA A 250 0.94 -30.90 5.06
C ALA A 250 -0.51 -30.43 4.79
N ASP A 251 -0.65 -29.20 4.30
CA ASP A 251 -1.95 -28.59 3.99
C ASP A 251 -2.51 -29.01 2.62
N ALA A 252 -1.67 -29.22 1.59
CA ALA A 252 -2.14 -29.69 0.28
C ALA A 252 -2.75 -31.09 0.37
N ARG A 253 -2.21 -31.96 1.24
CA ARG A 253 -2.75 -33.30 1.47
C ARG A 253 -4.14 -33.25 2.12
N ARG A 254 -4.32 -32.35 3.10
CA ARG A 254 -5.59 -32.13 3.79
C ARG A 254 -6.65 -31.53 2.86
N ILE A 255 -6.25 -30.65 1.94
CA ILE A 255 -7.13 -30.07 0.91
C ILE A 255 -7.56 -31.15 -0.10
N LEU A 256 -6.62 -31.93 -0.64
CA LEU A 256 -6.95 -33.01 -1.59
C LEU A 256 -7.82 -34.10 -0.96
N GLU A 257 -7.63 -34.40 0.32
CA GLU A 257 -8.47 -35.33 1.07
C GLU A 257 -9.92 -34.81 1.22
N SER A 258 -10.12 -33.50 1.35
CA SER A 258 -11.47 -32.91 1.45
C SER A 258 -12.29 -32.93 0.15
N TYR A 259 -11.63 -33.05 -1.00
CA TYR A 259 -12.28 -33.19 -2.32
C TYR A 259 -12.54 -34.65 -2.72
N GLY A 260 -12.03 -35.63 -1.96
CA GLY A 260 -12.23 -37.05 -2.22
C GLY A 260 -13.52 -37.64 -1.65
N ASP A 261 -14.21 -36.89 -0.77
CA ASP A 261 -15.38 -37.34 -0.02
C ASP A 261 -16.72 -36.71 -0.50
N SER A 262 -16.72 -36.00 -1.64
CA SER A 262 -17.90 -35.34 -2.24
C SER A 262 -18.37 -35.99 -3.54
#